data_AF-A0A7S3PZD2-F1
#
_entry.id   AF-A0A7S3PZD2-F1
#
_cell.length_a   1.000
_cell.length_b   1.000
_cell.length_c   1.000
_cell.angle_alpha   90.00
_cell.angle_beta   90.00
_cell.angle_gamma   90.00
#
_symmetry.space_group_name_H-M   'P 1'
#
loop_
_entity.id
_entity.type
_entity.pdbx_description
1 polymer ?
#
loop_
_entity_poly.entity_id
_entity_poly.type
_entity_poly.pdbx_seq_one_letter_code
_entity_poly.pdbx_strand_id
1 'polypeptide(L)'
;FTMPNTIQEPRSRITYSIVASSTILGTLMGSFYGGVWGSVTPFHPPGSPGAIAEYKTGIFRPARPFSSVKSVYCNAAVFGPIAGVQQLSSKTLAYFRQQDDYINDLVGFGAAYKYFTYFLASSDERLIRHNRVFGAAVLGAITYGHIAE
;
A
#
# COMPACT_ATOMS: atom_id res chain seq x y z
N PHE A 1 1.71 -3.14 49.48
CA PHE A 1 1.18 -3.33 48.12
C PHE A 1 2.37 -3.47 47.17
N THR A 2 2.88 -4.69 47.03
CA THR A 2 3.96 -5.01 46.09
C THR A 2 3.32 -5.25 44.74
N MET A 3 3.64 -4.42 43.73
CA MET A 3 3.15 -4.67 42.37
C MET A 3 3.66 -6.02 41.89
N PRO A 4 2.81 -6.84 41.24
CA PRO A 4 3.27 -8.08 40.63
C PRO A 4 4.32 -7.75 39.56
N ASN A 5 5.48 -8.40 39.65
CA ASN A 5 6.47 -8.43 38.59
C ASN A 5 5.79 -8.97 37.33
N THR A 6 5.35 -8.09 36.44
CA THR A 6 5.00 -8.46 35.08
C THR A 6 6.24 -9.05 34.45
N ILE A 7 6.24 -10.37 34.29
CA ILE A 7 7.18 -11.11 33.48
C ILE A 7 7.11 -10.46 32.09
N GLN A 8 8.08 -9.61 31.76
CA GLN A 8 8.22 -9.12 30.39
C GLN A 8 8.60 -10.32 29.55
N GLU A 9 7.66 -10.83 28.75
CA GLU A 9 8.00 -11.78 27.71
C GLU A 9 9.16 -11.21 26.88
N PRO A 10 10.14 -12.04 26.49
CA PRO A 10 11.26 -11.58 25.69
C PRO A 10 10.71 -10.99 24.40
N ARG A 11 10.83 -9.65 24.25
CA ARG A 11 10.44 -8.97 23.01
C ARG A 11 11.22 -9.58 21.87
N SER A 12 10.51 -10.21 20.94
CA SER A 12 11.10 -10.71 19.70
C SER A 12 11.82 -9.56 19.00
N ARG A 13 13.13 -9.71 18.78
CA ARG A 13 13.94 -8.68 18.11
C ARG A 13 13.37 -8.41 16.72
N ILE A 14 13.18 -7.14 16.39
CA ILE A 14 12.71 -6.76 15.06
C ILE A 14 13.88 -6.90 14.10
N THR A 15 13.73 -7.78 13.11
CA THR A 15 14.74 -8.10 12.10
C THR A 15 14.42 -7.46 10.76
N TYR A 16 15.42 -7.39 9.87
CA TYR A 16 15.21 -6.98 8.49
C TYR A 16 14.16 -7.84 7.76
N SER A 17 14.12 -9.14 8.05
CA SER A 17 13.13 -10.04 7.46
C SER A 17 11.69 -9.66 7.82
N ILE A 18 11.46 -9.17 9.06
CA ILE A 18 10.14 -8.68 9.50
C ILE A 18 9.76 -7.40 8.74
N VAL A 19 10.72 -6.49 8.52
CA VAL A 19 10.47 -5.25 7.75
C VAL A 19 10.10 -5.59 6.30
N ALA A 20 10.89 -6.45 5.66
CA ALA A 20 10.67 -6.85 4.28
C ALA A 20 9.35 -7.62 4.10
N SER A 21 9.08 -8.63 4.94
CA SER A 21 7.86 -9.43 4.84
C SER A 21 6.60 -8.61 5.11
N SER A 22 6.62 -7.72 6.12
CA SER A 22 5.49 -6.83 6.42
C SER A 22 5.22 -5.84 5.29
N THR A 23 6.28 -5.34 4.64
CA THR A 23 6.16 -4.44 3.47
C THR A 23 5.52 -5.16 2.29
N ILE A 24 5.99 -6.38 1.97
CA ILE A 24 5.44 -7.19 0.88
C ILE A 24 3.98 -7.54 1.17
N LEU A 25 3.70 -8.04 2.37
CA LEU A 25 2.34 -8.40 2.78
C LEU A 25 1.41 -7.18 2.75
N GLY A 26 1.85 -6.03 3.27
CA GLY A 26 1.10 -4.78 3.22
C GLY A 26 0.79 -4.36 1.79
N THR A 27 1.76 -4.48 0.88
CA THR A 27 1.56 -4.16 -0.54
C THR A 27 0.53 -5.10 -1.18
N LEU A 28 0.62 -6.41 -0.91
CA LEU A 28 -0.31 -7.40 -1.47
C LEU A 28 -1.72 -7.17 -0.94
N MET A 29 -1.88 -6.93 0.36
CA MET A 29 -3.17 -6.62 0.98
C MET A 29 -3.75 -5.30 0.47
N GLY A 30 -2.92 -4.27 0.32
CA GLY A 30 -3.32 -3.01 -0.30
C GLY A 30 -3.76 -3.17 -1.75
N SER A 31 -3.04 -3.99 -2.53
CA SER A 31 -3.38 -4.30 -3.91
C SER A 31 -4.72 -5.04 -4.00
N PHE A 32 -4.93 -6.03 -3.13
CA PHE A 32 -6.18 -6.78 -3.06
C PHE A 32 -7.35 -5.87 -2.69
N TYR A 33 -7.19 -5.05 -1.64
CA TYR A 33 -8.17 -4.06 -1.24
C TYR A 33 -8.49 -3.09 -2.37
N GLY A 34 -7.47 -2.54 -3.04
CA GLY A 34 -7.64 -1.67 -4.20
C GLY A 34 -8.36 -2.36 -5.35
N GLY A 35 -8.09 -3.63 -5.60
CA GLY A 35 -8.79 -4.41 -6.61
C GLY A 35 -10.28 -4.58 -6.30
N VAL A 36 -10.61 -4.97 -5.06
CA VAL A 36 -11.99 -5.08 -4.58
C VAL A 36 -12.68 -3.71 -4.68
N TRP A 37 -12.05 -2.65 -4.18
CA TRP A 37 -12.55 -1.28 -4.29
C TRP A 37 -12.81 -0.88 -5.74
N GLY A 38 -11.84 -1.08 -6.63
CA GLY A 38 -11.94 -0.76 -8.05
C GLY A 38 -13.03 -1.55 -8.78
N SER A 39 -13.43 -2.72 -8.25
CA SER A 39 -14.54 -3.52 -8.76
C SER A 39 -15.91 -2.99 -8.34
N VAL A 40 -16.05 -2.47 -7.11
CA VAL A 40 -17.32 -1.96 -6.58
C VAL A 40 -17.57 -0.49 -6.89
N THR A 41 -16.50 0.30 -7.03
CA THR A 41 -16.54 1.72 -7.40
C THR A 41 -15.71 2.01 -8.66
N PRO A 42 -16.11 1.48 -9.82
CA PRO A 42 -15.33 1.67 -11.04
C PRO A 42 -15.38 3.10 -11.58
N PHE A 43 -14.25 3.59 -12.10
CA PHE A 43 -14.20 4.88 -12.81
C PHE A 43 -14.78 4.78 -14.21
N HIS A 44 -15.42 5.86 -14.64
CA HIS A 44 -15.82 6.03 -16.03
C HIS A 44 -14.58 6.15 -16.93
N PRO A 45 -14.55 5.48 -18.10
CA PRO A 45 -13.42 5.59 -19.01
C PRO A 45 -13.24 7.04 -19.51
N PRO A 46 -12.00 7.50 -19.73
CA PRO A 46 -11.74 8.85 -20.23
C PRO A 46 -12.52 9.15 -21.51
N GLY A 47 -13.16 10.31 -21.58
CA GLY A 47 -13.98 10.72 -22.72
C GLY A 47 -15.40 10.16 -22.75
N SER A 48 -15.78 9.28 -21.81
CA SER A 48 -17.18 8.85 -21.69
C SER A 48 -18.07 9.98 -21.12
N PRO A 49 -19.39 9.96 -21.40
CA PRO A 49 -20.32 10.95 -20.84
C PRO A 49 -20.25 11.05 -19.32
N GLY A 50 -20.04 9.93 -18.62
CA GLY A 50 -19.86 9.89 -17.17
C GLY A 50 -18.59 10.60 -16.71
N ALA A 51 -17.44 10.33 -17.34
CA ALA A 51 -16.18 10.99 -17.01
C ALA A 51 -16.23 12.51 -17.28
N ILE A 52 -16.91 12.94 -18.35
CA ILE A 52 -17.10 14.36 -18.67
C ILE A 52 -18.03 15.02 -17.64
N ALA A 53 -19.07 14.33 -17.18
CA ALA A 53 -19.99 14.83 -16.16
C ALA A 53 -19.29 14.95 -14.78
N GLU A 54 -18.48 13.96 -14.40
CA GLU A 54 -17.67 14.00 -13.18
C GLU A 54 -16.68 15.18 -13.22
N TYR A 55 -15.96 15.35 -14.33
CA TYR A 55 -15.03 16.46 -14.50
C TYR A 55 -15.71 17.84 -14.38
N LYS A 56 -16.90 18.00 -14.96
CA LYS A 56 -17.65 19.26 -14.92
C LYS A 56 -18.27 19.56 -13.56
N THR A 57 -18.68 18.53 -12.83
CA THR A 57 -19.41 18.69 -11.56
C THR A 57 -18.51 18.61 -10.33
N GLY A 58 -17.31 18.03 -10.47
CA GLY A 58 -16.41 17.73 -9.35
C GLY A 58 -16.93 16.63 -8.42
N ILE A 59 -18.09 16.03 -8.73
CA ILE A 59 -18.72 14.99 -7.92
C ILE A 59 -18.39 13.65 -8.57
N PHE A 60 -17.66 12.80 -7.84
CA PHE A 60 -17.41 11.43 -8.26
C PHE A 60 -18.71 10.61 -8.21
N ARG A 61 -19.06 9.94 -9.32
CA ARG A 61 -20.23 9.08 -9.44
C ARG A 61 -19.78 7.74 -10.04
N PRO A 62 -19.54 6.73 -9.20
CA PRO A 62 -19.00 5.46 -9.69
C PRO A 62 -19.91 4.85 -10.76
N ALA A 63 -19.28 4.25 -11.76
CA ALA A 63 -19.98 3.44 -12.75
C ALA A 63 -20.57 2.19 -12.08
N ARG A 64 -21.37 1.42 -12.83
CA ARG A 64 -21.99 0.20 -12.30
C ARG A 64 -20.91 -0.76 -11.76
N PRO A 65 -21.14 -1.44 -10.62
CA PRO A 65 -20.20 -2.41 -10.10
C PRO A 65 -19.80 -3.44 -11.18
N PHE A 66 -18.53 -3.84 -11.15
CA PHE A 66 -17.91 -4.81 -12.06
C PHE A 66 -17.90 -4.41 -13.54
N SER A 67 -18.21 -3.16 -13.88
CA SER A 67 -18.27 -2.71 -15.28
C SER A 67 -16.93 -2.36 -15.92
N SER A 68 -15.82 -2.34 -15.16
CA SER A 68 -14.52 -1.89 -15.65
C SER A 68 -13.36 -2.65 -15.01
N VAL A 69 -12.79 -3.59 -15.75
CA VAL A 69 -11.57 -4.30 -15.34
C VAL A 69 -10.38 -3.34 -15.24
N LYS A 70 -10.35 -2.30 -16.09
CA LYS A 70 -9.31 -1.25 -16.02
C LYS A 70 -9.33 -0.54 -14.66
N SER A 71 -10.50 -0.30 -14.08
CA SER A 71 -10.62 0.28 -12.74
C SER A 71 -10.01 -0.61 -11.66
N VAL A 72 -10.20 -1.93 -11.75
CA VAL A 72 -9.63 -2.91 -10.82
C VAL A 72 -8.11 -2.80 -10.79
N TYR A 73 -7.47 -2.87 -11.96
CA TYR A 73 -6.00 -2.80 -12.05
C TYR A 73 -5.47 -1.43 -11.63
N CYS A 74 -6.11 -0.33 -12.03
CA CYS A 74 -5.67 1.02 -11.65
C CYS A 74 -5.75 1.24 -10.13
N ASN A 75 -6.84 0.82 -9.48
CA ASN A 75 -6.96 0.95 -8.03
C ASN A 75 -5.98 0.02 -7.29
N ALA A 76 -5.86 -1.24 -7.69
CA ALA A 76 -4.88 -2.16 -7.10
C ALA A 76 -3.45 -1.59 -7.17
N ALA A 77 -3.09 -1.00 -8.32
CA ALA A 77 -1.79 -0.39 -8.56
C ALA A 77 -1.54 0.92 -7.78
N VAL A 78 -2.58 1.54 -7.21
CA VAL A 78 -2.46 2.73 -6.36
C VAL A 78 -2.43 2.34 -4.88
N PHE A 79 -3.38 1.54 -4.43
CA PHE A 79 -3.50 1.15 -3.02
C PHE A 79 -2.37 0.23 -2.55
N GLY A 80 -1.86 -0.64 -3.42
CA GLY A 80 -0.73 -1.52 -3.10
C GLY A 80 0.51 -0.75 -2.65
N PRO A 81 1.08 0.12 -3.50
CA PRO A 81 2.25 0.92 -3.14
C PRO A 81 2.05 1.81 -1.91
N ILE A 82 0.85 2.39 -1.72
CA ILE A 82 0.54 3.21 -0.54
C ILE A 82 0.65 2.37 0.74
N ALA A 83 0.01 1.20 0.77
CA ALA A 83 0.08 0.29 1.91
C ALA A 83 1.51 -0.24 2.12
N GLY A 84 2.24 -0.53 1.04
CA GLY A 84 3.64 -0.92 1.09
C GLY A 84 4.53 0.15 1.73
N VAL A 85 4.42 1.41 1.29
CA VAL A 85 5.19 2.52 1.85
C VAL A 85 4.83 2.80 3.31
N GLN A 86 3.54 2.69 3.67
CA GLN A 86 3.10 2.81 5.07
C GLN A 86 3.78 1.76 5.94
N GLN A 87 3.72 0.49 5.55
CA GLN A 87 4.32 -0.62 6.30
C GLN A 87 5.84 -0.55 6.33
N LEU A 88 6.47 -0.23 5.20
CA LEU A 88 7.93 -0.06 5.13
C LEU A 88 8.39 1.02 6.11
N SER A 89 7.71 2.17 6.11
CA SER A 89 8.06 3.30 6.96
C SER A 89 7.81 2.99 8.44
N SER A 90 6.65 2.39 8.77
CA SER A 90 6.31 1.98 10.14
C SER A 90 7.31 0.95 10.67
N LYS A 91 7.56 -0.14 9.93
CA LYS A 91 8.45 -1.23 10.37
C LYS A 91 9.93 -0.86 10.33
N THR A 92 10.34 0.04 9.44
CA THR A 92 11.71 0.58 9.48
C THR A 92 11.95 1.38 10.76
N LEU A 93 10.99 2.23 11.16
CA LEU A 93 11.10 2.96 12.42
C LEU A 93 11.07 2.01 13.63
N ALA A 94 10.21 1.00 13.58
CA ALA A 94 10.15 -0.05 14.60
C ALA A 94 11.49 -0.80 14.71
N TYR A 95 12.13 -1.13 13.58
CA TYR A 95 13.44 -1.76 13.51
C TYR A 95 14.54 -0.92 14.16
N PHE A 96 14.60 0.39 13.87
CA PHE A 96 15.59 1.27 14.47
C PHE A 96 15.38 1.47 15.98
N ARG A 97 14.12 1.55 16.42
CA ARG A 97 13.78 1.72 17.84
C ARG A 97 13.75 0.40 18.62
N GLN A 98 13.78 -0.73 17.92
CA GLN A 98 13.52 -2.07 18.47
C GLN A 98 12.23 -2.11 19.31
N GLN A 99 11.23 -1.36 18.87
CA GLN A 99 9.96 -1.17 19.56
C GLN A 99 8.84 -1.03 18.53
N ASP A 100 7.85 -1.91 18.61
CA ASP A 100 6.64 -1.87 17.80
C ASP A 100 5.51 -1.20 18.59
N ASP A 101 5.20 0.06 18.28
CA ASP A 101 4.15 0.83 18.92
C ASP A 101 3.33 1.63 17.89
N TYR A 102 2.17 2.15 18.31
CA TYR A 102 1.26 2.90 17.44
C TYR A 102 1.90 4.17 16.85
N ILE A 103 2.97 4.69 17.46
CA ILE A 103 3.70 5.87 16.95
C ILE A 103 4.34 5.52 15.60
N ASN A 104 4.84 4.29 15.44
CA ASN A 104 5.40 3.83 14.18
C ASN A 104 4.35 3.87 13.06
N ASP A 105 3.11 3.47 13.35
CA ASP A 105 2.03 3.49 12.39
C ASP A 105 1.63 4.92 12.01
N LEU A 106 1.57 5.85 12.97
CA LEU A 106 1.32 7.26 12.69
C LEU A 106 2.39 7.87 11.76
N VAL A 107 3.66 7.57 12.00
CA VAL A 107 4.76 7.99 11.11
C VAL A 107 4.62 7.34 9.74
N GLY A 108 4.27 6.05 9.69
CA GLY A 108 3.99 5.33 8.46
C GLY A 108 2.88 5.98 7.63
N PHE A 109 1.77 6.39 8.26
CA PHE A 109 0.69 7.12 7.60
C PHE A 109 1.16 8.47 7.06
N GLY A 110 1.93 9.23 7.84
CA GLY A 110 2.50 10.49 7.38
C GLY A 110 3.41 10.34 6.17
N ALA A 111 4.25 9.30 6.15
CA ALA A 111 5.12 8.97 5.03
C ALA A 111 4.31 8.55 3.78
N ALA A 112 3.31 7.69 3.96
CA ALA A 112 2.42 7.25 2.89
C ALA A 112 1.60 8.40 2.29
N TYR A 113 1.14 9.34 3.12
CA TYR A 113 0.46 10.55 2.65
C TYR A 113 1.38 11.42 1.80
N LYS A 114 2.60 11.71 2.26
CA LYS A 114 3.58 12.46 1.45
C LYS A 114 3.90 11.74 0.14
N TYR A 115 4.10 10.43 0.20
CA TYR A 115 4.32 9.61 -0.98
C TYR A 115 3.15 9.70 -1.97
N PHE A 116 1.91 9.63 -1.47
CA PHE A 116 0.72 9.82 -2.29
C PHE A 116 0.69 11.21 -2.96
N THR A 117 0.80 12.28 -2.16
CA THR A 117 0.67 13.65 -2.64
C THR A 117 1.77 14.06 -3.63
N TYR A 118 3.03 13.69 -3.35
CA TYR A 118 4.16 14.17 -4.14
C TYR A 118 4.62 13.21 -5.24
N PHE A 119 4.35 11.92 -5.11
CA PHE A 119 4.88 10.91 -6.03
C PHE A 119 3.80 10.25 -6.90
N LEU A 120 2.73 9.73 -6.28
CA LEU A 120 1.64 9.07 -7.01
C LEU A 120 0.73 10.06 -7.74
N ALA A 121 0.27 11.11 -7.04
CA ALA A 121 -0.73 12.03 -7.58
C ALA A 121 -0.16 13.09 -8.54
N SER A 122 1.17 13.18 -8.66
CA SER A 122 1.82 14.26 -9.40
C SER A 122 2.11 13.94 -10.87
N SER A 123 2.24 12.66 -11.25
CA SER A 123 2.56 12.27 -12.63
C SER A 123 2.29 10.79 -12.92
N ASP A 124 1.52 10.54 -13.99
CA ASP A 124 1.25 9.18 -14.49
C ASP A 124 2.54 8.44 -14.91
N GLU A 125 3.53 9.14 -15.46
CA GLU A 125 4.82 8.54 -15.80
C GLU A 125 5.56 8.03 -14.56
N ARG A 126 5.51 8.79 -13.46
CA ARG A 126 6.15 8.38 -12.20
C ARG A 126 5.46 7.15 -11.63
N LEU A 127 4.14 7.10 -11.70
CA LEU A 127 3.36 5.94 -11.29
C LEU A 127 3.71 4.68 -12.10
N ILE A 128 3.82 4.80 -13.43
CA ILE A 128 4.19 3.67 -14.29
C ILE A 128 5.59 3.16 -13.95
N ARG A 129 6.58 4.06 -13.81
CA ARG A 129 7.95 3.68 -13.45
C ARG A 129 8.00 3.02 -12.06
N HIS A 130 7.25 3.56 -11.11
CA HIS A 130 7.14 2.99 -9.77
C HIS A 130 6.61 1.57 -9.80
N ASN A 131 5.48 1.35 -10.47
CA ASN A 131 4.84 0.04 -10.53
C ASN A 131 5.70 -1.00 -11.25
N ARG A 132 6.51 -0.57 -12.24
CA ARG A 132 7.50 -1.46 -12.88
C ARG A 132 8.61 -1.88 -11.90
N VAL A 133 9.19 -0.94 -11.17
CA VAL A 133 10.24 -1.23 -10.18
C VAL A 133 9.69 -2.10 -9.06
N PHE A 134 8.50 -1.77 -8.56
CA PHE A 134 7.86 -2.49 -7.48
C PHE A 134 7.44 -3.90 -7.90
N GLY A 135 6.83 -4.04 -9.09
CA GLY A 135 6.50 -5.34 -9.66
C GLY A 135 7.74 -6.20 -9.87
N ALA A 136 8.84 -5.63 -10.38
CA ALA A 136 10.11 -6.34 -10.53
C ALA A 136 10.70 -6.77 -9.18
N ALA A 137 10.60 -5.94 -8.13
CA ALA A 137 11.08 -6.29 -6.80
C ALA A 137 10.27 -7.44 -6.17
N VAL A 138 8.93 -7.43 -6.32
CA VAL A 138 8.06 -8.52 -5.83
C VAL A 138 8.35 -9.82 -6.58
N LEU A 139 8.42 -9.78 -7.92
CA LEU A 139 8.75 -10.96 -8.72
C LEU A 139 10.16 -11.48 -8.40
N GLY A 140 11.13 -10.60 -8.21
CA GLY A 140 12.48 -10.95 -7.79
C GLY A 140 12.50 -11.64 -6.42
N ALA A 141 11.72 -11.15 -5.46
CA ALA A 141 11.61 -11.77 -4.14
C ALA A 141 10.98 -13.16 -4.20
N ILE A 142 9.93 -13.36 -5.02
CA ILE A 142 9.31 -14.67 -5.24
C ILE A 142 10.30 -15.64 -5.88
N THR A 143 10.97 -15.23 -6.95
CA THR A 143 11.96 -16.04 -7.66
C THR A 143 13.14 -16.41 -6.75
N TYR A 144 13.64 -15.46 -5.95
CA TYR A 144 14.70 -15.75 -4.99
C TYR A 144 14.25 -16.73 -3.91
N GLY A 145 13.04 -16.56 -3.36
CA GLY A 145 12.47 -17.48 -2.39
C GLY A 145 12.33 -18.90 -2.93
N HIS A 146 11.96 -19.05 -4.21
CA HIS A 146 11.86 -20.35 -4.85
C HIS A 146 13.23 -21.01 -5.14
N ILE A 147 14.28 -20.22 -5.40
CA ILE A 147 15.64 -20.73 -5.65
C ILE A 147 16.40 -21.04 -4.36
N ALA A 148 16.01 -20.42 -3.25
CA ALA A 148 16.65 -20.60 -1.94
C ALA A 148 16.13 -21.83 -1.16
N GLU A 149 15.07 -22.48 -1.66
CA GLU A 149 14.59 -23.80 -1.23
C GLU A 149 15.29 -24.92 -2.02
#